data_AF-A0A0P9EA86-F1
#
_entry.id   AF-A0A0P9EA86-F1
#
_cell.length_a   1.000
_cell.length_b   1.000
_cell.length_c   1.000
_cell.angle_alpha   90.00
_cell.angle_beta   90.00
_cell.angle_gamma   90.00
#
_symmetry.space_group_name_H-M   'P 1'
#
loop_
_entity.id
_entity.type
_entity.pdbx_description
1 polymer ?
#
loop_
_entity_poly.entity_id
_entity_poly.type
_entity_poly.pdbx_seq_one_letter_code
_entity_poly.pdbx_strand_id
1 'polypeptide(L)'
;MYVVRRMATMVMTLWMIATLTFFLMHLIPGDPLALLDLYLGGSPNNQTKWVNPKYDEHLTQGKTEQDENQRFEILHQAEDLFMQDLPVIPIYFASKNYLKSKNFEIPFVPNQEPNLRWAKKIS
;
A
#
# COMPACT_ATOMS: atom_id res chain seq x y z
N MET A 1 -23.35 -14.44 -37.78
CA MET A 1 -22.64 -15.32 -36.82
C MET A 1 -21.32 -14.72 -36.29
N TYR A 2 -20.54 -14.00 -37.11
CA TYR A 2 -19.30 -13.33 -36.69
C TYR A 2 -19.47 -12.31 -35.54
N VAL A 3 -20.49 -11.45 -35.61
CA VAL A 3 -20.76 -10.43 -34.59
C VAL A 3 -21.00 -11.05 -33.20
N VAL A 4 -21.81 -12.10 -33.12
CA VAL A 4 -22.10 -12.81 -31.87
C VAL A 4 -20.84 -13.44 -31.28
N ARG A 5 -20.01 -14.08 -32.12
CA ARG A 5 -18.73 -14.69 -31.68
C ARG A 5 -17.76 -13.62 -31.16
N ARG A 6 -17.69 -12.46 -31.83
CA ARG A 6 -16.86 -11.33 -31.41
C ARG A 6 -17.33 -10.70 -30.09
N MET A 7 -18.64 -10.57 -29.89
CA MET A 7 -19.20 -10.10 -28.61
C MET A 7 -18.92 -11.09 -27.48
N ALA A 8 -19.08 -12.39 -27.72
CA ALA A 8 -18.77 -13.41 -26.73
C ALA A 8 -17.29 -13.40 -26.31
N THR A 9 -16.36 -13.28 -27.28
CA THR A 9 -14.93 -13.16 -26.96
C THR A 9 -14.61 -11.88 -26.20
N MET A 10 -15.28 -10.77 -26.50
CA MET A 10 -15.06 -9.48 -25.81
C MET A 10 -15.51 -9.55 -24.35
N VAL A 11 -16.66 -10.17 -24.07
CA VAL A 11 -17.14 -10.38 -22.70
C VAL A 11 -16.18 -11.31 -21.94
N MET A 12 -15.71 -12.39 -22.56
CA MET A 12 -14.77 -13.31 -21.92
C MET A 12 -13.41 -12.64 -21.64
N THR A 13 -12.85 -11.87 -22.57
CA THR A 13 -11.57 -11.17 -22.34
C THR A 13 -11.69 -10.11 -21.26
N LEU A 14 -12.77 -9.33 -21.24
CA LEU A 14 -13.03 -8.36 -20.17
C LEU A 14 -13.21 -9.04 -18.82
N TRP A 15 -13.90 -10.18 -18.78
CA TRP A 15 -14.05 -10.96 -17.56
C TRP A 15 -12.72 -11.50 -17.04
N MET A 16 -11.85 -12.02 -17.93
CA MET A 16 -10.52 -12.47 -17.54
C MET A 16 -9.64 -11.32 -17.04
N ILE A 17 -9.64 -10.18 -17.73
CA ILE A 17 -8.87 -8.99 -17.30
C ILE A 17 -9.36 -8.52 -15.93
N ALA A 18 -10.68 -8.38 -15.75
CA ALA A 18 -11.26 -7.94 -14.48
C ALA A 18 -10.97 -8.90 -13.33
N THR A 19 -11.01 -10.21 -13.60
CA THR A 19 -10.70 -11.23 -12.58
C THR A 19 -9.22 -11.18 -12.22
N LEU A 20 -8.34 -11.10 -13.21
CA LEU A 20 -6.90 -11.00 -13.01
C LEU A 20 -6.52 -9.73 -12.23
N THR A 21 -7.08 -8.57 -12.60
CA THR A 21 -6.83 -7.32 -11.87
C THR A 21 -7.39 -7.36 -10.46
N PHE A 22 -8.57 -7.95 -10.24
CA PHE A 22 -9.15 -8.12 -8.91
C PHE A 22 -8.23 -8.93 -7.98
N PHE A 23 -7.70 -10.06 -8.45
CA PHE A 23 -6.77 -10.87 -7.67
C PHE A 23 -5.43 -10.16 -7.47
N LEU A 24 -4.86 -9.54 -8.50
CA LEU A 24 -3.62 -8.76 -8.39
C LEU A 24 -3.73 -7.65 -7.33
N MET A 25 -4.84 -6.93 -7.29
CA MET A 25 -5.05 -5.86 -6.29
C MET A 25 -5.21 -6.38 -4.85
N HIS A 26 -5.71 -7.61 -4.66
CA HIS A 26 -5.86 -8.21 -3.32
C HIS A 26 -4.62 -8.97 -2.86
N LEU A 27 -3.70 -9.29 -3.77
CA LEU A 27 -2.46 -9.99 -3.47
C LEU A 27 -1.35 -9.06 -2.98
N ILE A 28 -1.52 -7.73 -3.07
CA ILE A 28 -0.53 -6.76 -2.61
C ILE A 28 -0.85 -6.41 -1.14
N PRO A 29 -0.15 -6.99 -0.15
CA PRO A 29 -0.24 -6.52 1.24
C PRO A 29 0.28 -5.08 1.36
N GLY A 30 0.12 -4.47 2.53
CA GLY A 30 0.66 -3.13 2.77
C GLY A 30 2.14 -3.03 2.38
N ASP A 31 2.47 -2.07 1.52
CA ASP A 31 3.78 -1.96 0.88
C ASP A 31 4.62 -0.86 1.55
N PRO A 32 5.85 -1.17 2.04
CA PRO A 32 6.73 -0.18 2.67
C PRO A 32 7.09 0.99 1.73
N LEU A 33 7.02 0.77 0.41
CA LEU A 33 7.31 1.80 -0.57
C LEU A 33 6.48 3.06 -0.35
N ALA A 34 5.20 2.95 0.04
CA ALA A 34 4.33 4.11 0.23
C ALA A 34 4.84 5.09 1.31
N LEU A 35 5.50 4.57 2.36
CA LEU A 35 6.10 5.40 3.41
C LEU A 35 7.41 6.02 2.93
N LEU A 36 8.27 5.22 2.30
CA LEU A 36 9.57 5.66 1.81
C LEU A 36 9.43 6.72 0.69
N ASP A 37 8.40 6.61 -0.15
CA ASP A 37 8.11 7.56 -1.24
C ASP A 37 7.80 8.98 -0.76
N LEU A 38 7.36 9.14 0.49
CA LEU A 38 7.13 10.46 1.09
C LEU A 38 8.40 11.30 1.18
N TYR A 39 9.56 10.64 1.27
CA TYR A 39 10.86 11.28 1.47
C TYR A 39 11.72 11.36 0.20
N LEU A 40 11.17 11.01 -0.96
CA LEU A 40 11.84 11.32 -2.24
C LEU A 40 12.21 12.81 -2.28
N GLY A 41 13.38 13.13 -2.82
CA GLY A 41 13.86 14.52 -2.85
C GLY A 41 12.92 15.50 -3.56
N GLY A 42 12.23 15.02 -4.61
CA GLY A 42 11.23 15.79 -5.35
C GLY A 42 9.79 15.70 -4.82
N SER A 43 9.55 14.96 -3.73
CA SER A 43 8.19 14.75 -3.22
C SER A 43 7.66 16.03 -2.56
N PRO A 44 6.43 16.47 -2.90
CA PRO A 44 5.79 17.60 -2.19
C PRO A 44 5.48 17.26 -0.72
N ASN A 45 5.49 15.97 -0.36
CA ASN A 45 5.27 15.50 1.01
C ASN A 45 6.56 15.50 1.84
N ASN A 46 7.72 15.71 1.23
CA ASN A 46 9.00 15.75 1.93
C ASN A 46 9.19 17.07 2.68
N GLN A 47 8.64 17.14 3.89
CA GLN A 47 8.76 18.32 4.75
C GLN A 47 10.15 18.50 5.36
N THR A 48 10.98 17.45 5.39
CA THR A 48 12.35 17.50 5.90
C THR A 48 13.30 18.22 4.94
N LYS A 49 12.92 18.30 3.65
CA LYS A 49 13.77 18.77 2.53
C LYS A 49 15.08 17.99 2.38
N TRP A 50 15.15 16.80 2.98
CA TRP A 50 16.28 15.89 2.82
C TRP A 50 16.29 15.32 1.40
N VAL A 51 17.47 15.23 0.79
CA VAL A 51 17.66 14.72 -0.57
C VAL A 51 18.87 13.81 -0.56
N ASN A 52 18.70 12.58 -1.02
CA ASN A 52 19.78 11.62 -1.19
C ASN A 52 19.61 10.88 -2.53
N PRO A 53 20.50 11.11 -3.53
CA PRO A 53 20.36 10.50 -4.85
C PRO A 53 20.36 8.96 -4.86
N LYS A 54 21.09 8.32 -3.92
CA LYS A 54 21.13 6.86 -3.83
C LYS A 54 19.82 6.31 -3.28
N TYR A 55 19.23 7.01 -2.32
CA TYR A 55 17.90 6.68 -1.82
C TYR A 55 16.86 6.75 -2.94
N ASP A 56 16.83 7.84 -3.71
CA ASP A 56 15.91 8.01 -4.84
C ASP A 56 16.12 6.93 -5.92
N GLU A 57 17.37 6.51 -6.16
CA GLU A 57 17.71 5.41 -7.07
C GLU A 57 17.14 4.07 -6.58
N HIS A 58 17.37 3.70 -5.32
CA HIS A 58 16.84 2.46 -4.74
C HIS A 58 15.30 2.43 -4.78
N LEU A 59 14.62 3.54 -4.50
CA LEU A 59 13.16 3.59 -4.62
C LEU A 59 12.69 3.44 -6.08
N THR A 60 13.44 3.96 -7.04
CA THR A 60 13.14 3.77 -8.47
C THR A 60 13.30 2.29 -8.86
N GLN A 61 14.38 1.65 -8.42
CA GLN A 61 14.62 0.22 -8.66
C GLN A 61 13.53 -0.65 -8.04
N GLY A 62 13.18 -0.42 -6.77
CA GLY A 62 12.13 -1.15 -6.06
C GLY A 62 10.72 -0.96 -6.64
N LYS A 63 10.47 0.11 -7.39
CA LYS A 63 9.22 0.31 -8.15
C LYS A 63 9.15 -0.54 -9.42
N THR A 64 10.30 -0.86 -10.02
CA THR A 64 10.38 -1.60 -11.29
C THR A 64 10.70 -3.08 -11.12
N GLU A 65 11.23 -3.48 -9.97
CA GLU A 65 11.59 -4.86 -9.66
C GLU A 65 10.34 -5.76 -9.57
N GLN A 66 10.40 -6.92 -10.21
CA GLN A 66 9.30 -7.88 -10.27
C GLN A 66 9.48 -9.03 -9.28
N ASP A 67 10.73 -9.36 -8.93
CA ASP A 67 11.01 -10.35 -7.91
C ASP A 67 10.80 -9.74 -6.52
N GLU A 68 9.87 -10.31 -5.77
CA GLU A 68 9.45 -9.76 -4.49
C GLU A 68 10.58 -9.72 -3.45
N ASN A 69 11.44 -10.74 -3.41
CA ASN A 69 12.54 -10.81 -2.46
C ASN A 69 13.62 -9.76 -2.76
N GLN A 70 14.04 -9.65 -4.02
CA GLN A 70 14.99 -8.63 -4.45
C GLN A 70 14.43 -7.22 -4.25
N ARG A 71 13.14 -7.03 -4.53
CA ARG A 71 12.45 -5.78 -4.28
C ARG A 71 12.52 -5.38 -2.81
N PHE A 72 12.23 -6.29 -1.88
CA PHE A 72 12.31 -5.98 -0.45
C PHE A 72 13.75 -5.68 -0.01
N GLU A 73 14.74 -6.40 -0.52
CA GLU A 73 16.16 -6.13 -0.24
C GLU A 73 16.56 -4.71 -0.67
N ILE A 74 16.15 -4.28 -1.86
CA ILE A 74 16.39 -2.92 -2.36
C ILE A 74 15.71 -1.86 -1.47
N LEU A 75 14.48 -2.12 -1.02
CA LEU A 75 13.77 -1.20 -0.14
C LEU A 75 14.39 -1.12 1.26
N HIS A 76 14.96 -2.21 1.78
CA HIS A 76 15.75 -2.18 3.00
C HIS A 76 17.03 -1.35 2.85
N GLN A 77 17.71 -1.43 1.70
CA GLN A 77 18.89 -0.58 1.43
C GLN A 77 18.51 0.91 1.42
N ALA A 78 17.34 1.26 0.87
CA ALA A 78 16.81 2.62 0.96
C ALA A 78 16.53 3.03 2.42
N GLU A 79 15.86 2.18 3.20
CA GLU A 79 15.59 2.41 4.61
C GLU A 79 16.87 2.57 5.43
N ASP A 80 17.91 1.76 5.18
CA ASP A 80 19.19 1.86 5.85
C ASP A 80 19.87 3.21 5.63
N LEU A 81 19.86 3.72 4.39
CA LEU A 81 20.37 5.06 4.08
C LEU A 81 19.56 6.14 4.79
N PHE A 82 18.23 6.00 4.82
CA PHE A 82 17.34 6.91 5.52
C PHE A 82 17.62 6.93 7.02
N MET A 83 17.83 5.78 7.64
CA MET A 83 18.12 5.66 9.06
C MET A 83 19.55 6.07 9.43
N GLN A 84 20.51 6.02 8.49
CA GLN A 84 21.86 6.54 8.67
C GLN A 84 21.90 8.07 8.65
N ASP A 85 21.17 8.69 7.73
CA ASP A 85 21.16 10.16 7.57
C ASP A 85 20.24 10.85 8.59
N LEU A 86 19.35 10.09 9.26
CA LEU A 86 18.41 10.55 10.30
C LEU A 86 17.63 11.84 9.92
N PRO A 87 17.02 11.94 8.72
CA PRO A 87 16.19 13.09 8.36
C PRO A 87 14.92 13.19 9.21
N VAL A 88 14.51 12.07 9.81
CA VAL A 88 13.49 11.98 10.86
C VAL A 88 13.99 11.10 11.99
N ILE A 89 13.47 11.31 13.20
CA ILE A 89 13.78 10.49 14.38
C ILE A 89 12.49 9.77 14.79
N PRO A 90 12.34 8.47 14.47
CA PRO A 90 11.18 7.71 14.90
C PRO A 90 11.10 7.62 16.43
N ILE A 91 9.91 7.84 16.99
CA ILE A 91 9.69 7.82 18.45
C ILE A 91 8.93 6.57 18.89
N TYR A 92 7.84 6.22 18.19
CA TYR A 92 7.00 5.06 18.48
C TYR A 92 6.14 4.67 17.28
N PHE A 93 5.62 3.44 17.29
CA PHE A 93 4.57 3.00 16.37
C PHE A 93 3.20 3.28 16.96
N ALA A 94 2.41 4.12 16.30
CA ALA A 94 1.14 4.58 16.84
C ALA A 94 0.09 3.46 16.88
N SER A 95 -0.55 3.28 18.04
CA SER A 95 -1.73 2.43 18.21
C SER A 95 -2.98 3.29 18.37
N LYS A 96 -4.07 2.96 17.68
CA LYS A 96 -5.38 3.59 17.91
C LYS A 96 -6.23 2.71 18.84
N ASN A 97 -6.48 3.19 20.06
CA ASN A 97 -7.29 2.50 21.06
C ASN A 97 -8.70 3.08 21.10
N TYR A 98 -9.72 2.23 21.13
CA TYR A 98 -11.13 2.64 21.15
C TYR A 98 -11.90 1.92 22.25
N LEU A 99 -12.81 2.65 22.89
CA LEU A 99 -13.81 2.06 23.78
C LEU A 99 -15.09 1.80 22.99
N LYS A 100 -15.61 0.57 23.07
CA LYS A 100 -16.90 0.21 22.47
C LYS A 100 -17.91 -0.23 23.53
N SER A 101 -19.17 0.13 23.32
CA SER A 101 -20.27 -0.42 24.11
C SER A 101 -20.40 -1.91 23.87
N LYS A 102 -20.76 -2.68 24.91
CA LYS A 102 -21.02 -4.13 24.81
C LYS A 102 -22.22 -4.45 23.91
N ASN A 103 -23.11 -3.48 23.70
CA ASN A 103 -24.35 -3.67 22.95
C ASN A 103 -24.15 -3.60 21.43
N PHE A 104 -22.94 -3.24 20.97
CA PHE A 104 -22.64 -3.07 19.55
C PHE A 104 -21.39 -3.85 19.14
N GLU A 105 -21.50 -4.52 18.00
CA GLU A 105 -20.37 -5.07 17.27
C GLU A 105 -19.95 -4.07 16.21
N ILE A 106 -18.70 -3.64 16.26
CA ILE A 106 -18.12 -2.70 15.30
C ILE A 106 -16.93 -3.42 14.65
N PRO A 107 -16.88 -3.55 13.32
CA PRO A 107 -15.72 -4.13 12.66
C PRO A 107 -14.52 -3.19 12.79
N PHE A 108 -13.39 -3.73 13.22
CA PHE A 108 -12.10 -3.03 13.25
C PHE A 108 -11.26 -3.50 12.08
N VAL A 109 -10.98 -2.58 11.15
CA VAL A 109 -10.09 -2.83 10.02
C VAL A 109 -8.71 -2.23 10.37
N PRO A 110 -7.60 -2.97 10.21
CA PRO A 110 -6.26 -2.43 10.43
C PRO A 110 -6.04 -1.13 9.65
N ASN A 111 -5.36 -0.16 10.28
CA ASN A 111 -5.05 1.16 9.71
C ASN A 111 -6.28 2.01 9.29
N GLN A 112 -7.48 1.67 9.74
CA GLN A 112 -8.69 2.47 9.53
C GLN A 112 -9.35 2.86 10.85
N GLU A 113 -10.13 3.93 10.81
CA GLU A 113 -10.98 4.29 11.93
C GLU A 113 -12.21 3.38 11.97
N PRO A 114 -12.72 3.02 13.17
CA PRO A 114 -13.91 2.20 13.30
C PRO A 114 -15.07 2.90 12.62
N ASN A 115 -15.63 2.24 11.61
CA ASN A 115 -16.71 2.84 10.85
C ASN A 115 -18.06 2.36 11.39
N LEU A 116 -18.78 3.31 12.00
CA LEU A 116 -20.06 3.07 12.66
C LEU A 116 -21.17 2.68 11.68
N ARG A 117 -21.02 2.93 10.37
CA ARG A 117 -21.99 2.50 9.35
C ARG A 117 -22.25 1.00 9.38
N TRP A 118 -21.24 0.21 9.71
CA TRP A 118 -21.33 -1.25 9.78
C TRP A 118 -21.49 -1.78 11.21
N ALA A 119 -21.78 -0.90 12.17
CA ALA A 119 -22.06 -1.31 13.53
C ALA A 119 -23.37 -2.11 13.58
N LYS A 120 -23.34 -3.26 14.25
CA LYS A 120 -24.51 -4.12 14.47
C LYS A 120 -24.88 -4.09 15.94
N LYS A 121 -26.16 -3.88 16.23
CA LYS A 121 -26.69 -4.02 17.59
C LYS A 121 -26.81 -5.51 17.92
N ILE A 122 -26.21 -5.94 19.02
CA ILE A 122 -26.15 -7.35 19.44
C ILE A 122 -27.03 -7.64 20.66
N SER A 123 -27.46 -6.62 21.41
CA SER A 123 -28.37 -6.72 22.55
C SER A 123 -29.56 -5.78 22.42
#